data_AF-A0A518N2H2-F1
#
_entry.id   AF-A0A518N2H2-F1
#
_cell.length_a   1.000
_cell.length_b   1.000
_cell.length_c   1.000
_cell.angle_alpha   90.00
_cell.angle_beta   90.00
_cell.angle_gamma   90.00
#
_symmetry.space_group_name_H-M   'P 1'
#
loop_
_entity.id
_entity.type
_entity.pdbx_description
1 polymer ?
#
loop_
_entity_poly.entity_id
_entity_poly.type
_entity_poly.pdbx_seq_one_letter_code
_entity_poly.pdbx_strand_id
1 'polypeptide(L)' 'MAKNTSVSLGDHFEEFIGSQIDSGRYGSASEVVRAGLRLLETAENRLEVLRQALREGERSGRADYSYESLVSELDAERP' A
#
# COMPACT_ATOMS: atom_id res chain seq x y z
N MET A 1 2.56 -7.60 -23.63
CA MET A 1 1.28 -8.14 -24.11
C MET A 1 0.40 -8.44 -22.90
N ALA A 2 -0.85 -7.98 -22.89
CA ALA A 2 -1.81 -8.39 -21.87
C ALA A 2 -2.05 -9.90 -21.98
N LYS A 3 -1.88 -10.65 -20.90
CA LYS A 3 -2.26 -12.07 -20.84
C LYS A 3 -3.70 -12.15 -20.33
N ASN A 4 -4.56 -12.84 -21.08
CA ASN A 4 -5.91 -13.15 -20.60
C ASN A 4 -5.83 -14.35 -19.66
N THR A 5 -6.33 -14.16 -18.44
CA THR A 5 -6.32 -15.18 -17.39
C THR A 5 -7.76 -15.51 -17.03
N SER A 6 -8.12 -16.78 -17.13
CA SER A 6 -9.39 -17.28 -16.60
C SER A 6 -9.20 -17.64 -15.13
N VAL A 7 -10.11 -17.20 -14.27
CA VAL A 7 -10.03 -17.42 -12.82
C VAL A 7 -11.40 -17.85 -12.33
N SER A 8 -11.46 -18.93 -11.57
CA SER A 8 -12.69 -19.35 -10.89
C SER A 8 -12.86 -18.58 -9.60
N LEU A 9 -14.03 -18.02 -9.38
CA LEU A 9 -14.40 -17.31 -8.17
C LEU A 9 -15.49 -18.11 -7.45
N GLY A 10 -15.53 -18.01 -6.12
CA GLY A 10 -16.64 -18.57 -5.35
C GLY A 10 -17.84 -17.61 -5.32
N ASP A 11 -19.01 -18.14 -4.99
CA ASP A 11 -20.31 -17.44 -5.01
C ASP A 11 -20.28 -16.05 -4.34
N HIS A 12 -19.59 -15.93 -3.20
CA HIS A 12 -19.42 -14.66 -2.48
C HIS A 12 -18.79 -13.56 -3.36
N PHE A 13 -17.75 -13.89 -4.13
CA PHE A 13 -17.08 -12.91 -4.98
C PHE A 13 -17.85 -12.63 -6.26
N GLU A 14 -18.61 -13.60 -6.76
CA GLU A 14 -19.53 -13.36 -7.89
C GLU A 14 -20.62 -12.35 -7.49
N GLU A 15 -21.26 -12.53 -6.33
CA GLU A 15 -22.27 -11.60 -5.81
C GLU A 15 -21.67 -10.21 -5.56
N PHE A 16 -20.49 -10.15 -4.93
CA PHE A 16 -19.78 -8.89 -4.74
C PHE A 16 -19.51 -8.19 -6.07
N ILE A 17 -18.91 -8.87 -7.05
CA ILE A 17 -18.60 -8.29 -8.36
C ILE A 17 -19.89 -7.84 -9.08
N GLY A 18 -20.94 -8.65 -9.03
CA GLY A 18 -22.26 -8.30 -9.57
C GLY A 18 -22.77 -6.99 -8.97
N SER A 19 -22.80 -6.88 -7.63
CA SER A 19 -23.24 -5.65 -6.95
C SER A 19 -22.43 -4.41 -7.35
N GLN A 20 -21.12 -4.57 -7.58
CA GLN A 20 -20.25 -3.47 -7.97
C GLN A 20 -20.53 -3.01 -9.41
N ILE A 21 -20.88 -3.93 -10.31
CA ILE A 21 -21.27 -3.61 -11.69
C ILE A 21 -22.68 -3.02 -11.73
N ASP A 22 -23.64 -3.62 -11.03
CA ASP A 22 -25.03 -3.16 -10.97
C ASP A 22 -25.15 -1.75 -10.37
N SER A 23 -24.28 -1.42 -9.41
CA SER A 23 -24.17 -0.05 -8.87
C SER A 23 -23.63 0.98 -9.87
N GLY A 24 -23.12 0.55 -11.02
CA GLY A 24 -22.50 1.40 -12.03
C GLY A 24 -21.07 1.83 -11.70
N ARG A 25 -20.47 1.33 -10.61
CA ARG A 25 -19.09 1.69 -10.22
C ARG A 25 -18.04 1.16 -11.18
N TYR A 26 -18.28 0.01 -11.81
CA TYR A 26 -17.38 -0.61 -12.78
C TYR A 26 -18.15 -1.15 -13.98
N GLY A 27 -17.52 -1.18 -15.16
CA GLY A 27 -18.15 -1.65 -16.40
C GLY A 27 -17.97 -3.14 -16.68
N SER A 28 -17.13 -3.85 -15.91
CA SER A 28 -16.93 -5.30 -16.09
C SER A 28 -16.30 -5.97 -14.87
N ALA A 29 -16.45 -7.29 -14.76
CA ALA A 29 -15.79 -8.11 -13.74
C ALA A 29 -14.26 -7.95 -13.78
N SER A 30 -13.67 -7.93 -14.97
CA SER A 30 -12.24 -7.72 -15.17
C SER A 30 -11.76 -6.37 -14.62
N GLU A 31 -12.61 -5.35 -14.61
CA GLU A 31 -12.28 -4.05 -14.05
C GLU A 31 -12.29 -4.06 -12.53
N VAL A 32 -13.29 -4.73 -11.92
CA VAL A 32 -13.34 -4.95 -10.46
C VAL A 32 -12.11 -5.72 -9.99
N VAL A 33 -11.75 -6.81 -10.68
CA VAL A 33 -10.58 -7.63 -10.35
C VAL A 33 -9.30 -6.80 -10.45
N ARG A 34 -9.12 -6.01 -11.51
CA ARG A 34 -7.96 -5.11 -11.63
C ARG A 34 -7.91 -4.07 -10.52
N ALA A 35 -9.05 -3.51 -10.12
CA ALA A 35 -9.10 -2.57 -9.01
C ALA A 35 -8.67 -3.23 -7.69
N GLY A 36 -9.14 -4.46 -7.43
CA GLY A 36 -8.70 -5.26 -6.29
C GLY A 36 -7.20 -5.55 -6.29
N LEU A 37 -6.65 -5.94 -7.44
CA LEU A 37 -5.21 -6.20 -7.58
C LEU A 37 -4.36 -4.94 -7.34
N ARG A 38 -4.79 -3.76 -7.81
CA ARG A 38 -4.08 -2.50 -7.54
C ARG A 38 -4.07 -2.15 -6.06
N LEU A 39 -5.17 -2.40 -5.35
CA LEU A 39 -5.25 -2.19 -3.91
C LEU A 39 -4.31 -3.14 -3.17
N LEU A 40 -4.27 -4.42 -3.55
CA LEU A 40 -3.34 -5.41 -3.00
C LEU A 40 -1.89 -4.99 -3.24
N GLU A 41 -1.53 -4.63 -4.47
CA GLU A 41 -0.18 -4.18 -4.82
C GLU A 41 0.25 -2.95 -4.00
N THR A 42 -0.66 -1.99 -3.83
CA THR A 42 -0.39 -0.79 -3.03
C THR A 42 -0.14 -1.15 -1.56
N ALA A 43 -0.94 -2.05 -1.00
CA ALA A 43 -0.80 -2.49 0.38
C ALA A 43 0.53 -3.24 0.60
N GLU A 44 0.88 -4.17 -0.28
CA GLU A 44 2.13 -4.93 -0.23
C GLU A 44 3.35 -4.00 -0.35
N ASN A 45 3.33 -3.06 -1.30
CA ASN A 45 4.40 -2.09 -1.47
C ASN A 45 4.59 -1.21 -0.23
N ARG A 46 3.50 -0.70 0.35
CA ARG A 46 3.56 0.10 1.58
C ARG A 46 4.14 -0.69 2.75
N LEU A 47 3.78 -1.97 2.85
CA LEU A 47 4.27 -2.86 3.89
C LEU A 47 5.77 -3.15 3.72
N GLU A 48 6.24 -3.36 2.49
CA GLU A 48 7.67 -3.58 2.24
C GLU A 48 8.50 -2.32 2.55
N VAL A 49 8.02 -1.14 2.14
CA VAL A 49 8.68 0.13 2.48
C VAL A 49 8.77 0.31 4.00
N LEU A 50 7.71 0.00 4.74
CA LEU A 50 7.72 0.07 6.20
C LEU A 50 8.74 -0.91 6.80
N ARG A 51 8.79 -2.16 6.33
CA ARG A 51 9.77 -3.15 6.78
C ARG A 51 11.20 -2.73 6.48
N GLN A 52 11.44 -2.09 5.34
CA GLN A 52 12.76 -1.56 4.99
C GLN A 52 13.15 -0.42 5.95
N ALA A 53 12.26 0.54 6.18
CA ALA A 53 12.50 1.65 7.11
C ALA A 53 12.77 1.17 8.54
N LEU A 54 12.05 0.15 9.01
CA LEU A 54 12.30 -0.46 10.31
C LEU A 54 13.68 -1.12 10.38
N ARG A 55 14.04 -1.93 9.37
CA ARG A 55 15.38 -2.56 9.29
C ARG A 55 16.51 -1.53 9.26
N GLU A 56 16.30 -0.41 8.56
CA GLU A 56 17.26 0.69 8.52
C GLU A 56 17.41 1.35 9.89
N GLY A 57 16.31 1.65 10.56
CA GLY A 57 16.31 2.22 11.92
C GLY A 57 16.89 1.27 12.97
N GLU A 58 16.67 -0.04 12.86
CA GLU A 58 17.30 -1.02 13.75
C GLU A 58 18.83 -1.09 13.55
N ARG A 59 19.28 -0.93 12.31
CA ARG A 59 20.71 -0.96 11.95
C ARG A 59 21.44 0.34 12.24
N SER A 60 20.74 1.47 12.36
CA SER A 60 21.36 2.76 12.71
C SER A 60 21.78 2.85 14.18
N GLY A 61 21.39 1.87 15.00
CA GLY A 61 21.73 1.80 16.41
C GLY A 61 20.81 2.68 17.28
N ARG A 62 21.20 2.88 18.54
CA ARG A 62 20.45 3.76 19.45
C ARG A 62 21.00 5.18 19.38
N ALA A 63 20.13 6.12 19.06
CA ALA A 63 20.42 7.53 19.22
C ALA A 63 20.26 7.94 20.69
N ASP A 64 21.14 8.83 21.16
CA ASP A 64 20.92 9.56 22.40
C ASP A 64 19.98 10.74 22.08
N TYR A 65 18.72 10.63 22.50
CA TYR A 65 17.65 11.55 22.08
C TYR A 65 17.36 12.59 23.15
N SER A 66 17.51 13.87 22.77
CA SER A 66 16.98 15.02 23.51
C SER A 66 16.25 15.95 22.55
N TYR A 67 14.99 16.25 22.88
CA TYR A 67 14.17 17.18 22.08
C TYR A 67 14.82 18.56 22.00
N GLU A 68 15.33 19.08 23.13
CA GLU A 68 15.98 20.40 23.18
C GLU A 68 17.26 20.44 22.33
N SER A 69 18.07 19.37 22.40
CA SER A 69 19.30 19.28 21.61
C SER A 69 18.99 19.22 20.11
N LEU A 70 17.98 18.44 19.72
CA LEU A 70 17.56 18.30 18.32
C LEU A 70 17.05 19.63 17.75
N VAL A 71 16.19 20.34 18.49
CA VAL A 71 15.67 21.64 18.05
C VAL A 71 16.79 22.68 17.91
N SER A 72 17.72 22.71 18.89
CA SER A 72 18.85 23.64 18.87
C SER A 72 19.79 23.39 17.68
N GLU A 73 20.04 22.13 17.33
CA GLU A 73 20.82 21.74 16.15
C GLU A 73 20.14 22.19 14.85
N LEU A 74 18.84 21.90 14.71
CA LEU A 74 18.08 22.25 13.51
C LEU A 74 18.00 23.77 13.27
N ASP A 75 17.85 24.56 14.34
CA ASP A 75 17.83 26.02 14.26
C ASP A 75 19.21 26.61 13.93
N ALA A 76 20.30 25.94 14.33
CA ALA A 76 21.67 26.34 14.01
C ALA A 76 22.09 25.96 12.57
N GLU A 77 21.49 24.93 11.98
CA GLU A 77 21.73 24.50 10.59
C GLU A 77 20.99 25.34 9.54
N ARG A 78 20.08 26.23 9.94
CA ARG A 78 19.42 27.15 9.02
C ARG A 78 20.36 28.30 8.63
N PRO A 79 20.55 28.61 7.33
CA PRO A 79 21.34 29.76 6.90
C PRO A 79 20.69 31.10 7.29
#